data_AF-M8D3T5-F1
#
_entry.id   AF-M8D3T5-F1
#
_cell.length_a   1.000
_cell.length_b   1.000
_cell.length_c   1.000
_cell.angle_alpha   90.00
_cell.angle_beta   90.00
_cell.angle_gamma   90.00
#
_symmetry.space_group_name_H-M   'P 1'
#
loop_
_entity.id
_entity.type
_entity.pdbx_description
1 polymer ?
#
loop_
_entity_poly.entity_id
_entity_poly.type
_entity_poly.pdbx_seq_one_letter_code
_entity_poly.pdbx_strand_id
1 'polypeptide(L)'
;MKRLKITNDHGWTPRTLRKQERKIKDASLRVRVTAVRLVMEGHLGKDVAKMINLCRQSVAIYVARFNEGGLDHLLDRRLPPGRVPFLTEEQQQEIRQLVLT
;
A
#
# COMPACT_ATOMS: atom_id res chain seq x y z
N MET A 1 -25.26 -3.19 2.48
CA MET A 1 -23.79 -3.06 2.56
C MET A 1 -23.41 -1.60 2.71
N LYS A 2 -22.45 -1.27 3.58
CA LYS A 2 -22.03 0.11 3.84
C LYS A 2 -21.19 0.64 2.66
N ARG A 3 -21.51 1.85 2.17
CA ARG A 3 -20.76 2.53 1.10
C ARG A 3 -19.37 2.90 1.64
N LEU A 4 -18.32 2.65 0.85
CA LEU A 4 -16.99 3.19 1.16
C LEU A 4 -17.05 4.71 1.11
N LYS A 5 -16.52 5.37 2.14
CA LYS A 5 -16.51 6.82 2.27
C LYS A 5 -15.14 7.28 2.72
N ILE A 6 -14.66 8.35 2.11
CA ILE A 6 -13.48 9.07 2.56
C ILE A 6 -13.94 10.00 3.67
N THR A 7 -13.43 9.79 4.88
CA THR A 7 -13.86 10.51 6.09
C THR A 7 -12.88 11.63 6.45
N ASN A 8 -11.64 11.53 5.98
CA ASN A 8 -10.61 12.55 6.12
C ASN A 8 -9.86 12.61 4.78
N ASP A 9 -9.79 13.79 4.17
CA ASP A 9 -9.13 14.01 2.90
C ASP A 9 -7.65 14.36 3.06
N HIS A 10 -7.18 14.68 4.27
CA HIS A 10 -5.80 15.05 4.59
C HIS A 10 -5.25 16.14 3.65
N GLY A 11 -6.11 17.06 3.20
CA GLY A 11 -5.76 18.13 2.26
C GLY A 11 -5.59 17.67 0.79
N TRP A 12 -5.89 16.41 0.48
CA TRP A 12 -5.90 15.88 -0.88
C TRP A 12 -7.24 16.12 -1.57
N THR A 13 -7.18 16.34 -2.88
CA THR A 13 -8.34 16.43 -3.74
C THR A 13 -8.19 15.41 -4.87
N PRO A 14 -9.27 15.00 -5.54
CA PRO A 14 -9.15 14.10 -6.69
C PRO A 14 -8.17 14.61 -7.76
N ARG A 15 -8.13 15.93 -7.97
CA ARG A 15 -7.21 16.59 -8.91
C ARG A 15 -5.74 16.48 -8.47
N THR A 16 -5.45 16.69 -7.19
CA THR A 16 -4.07 16.59 -6.68
C THR A 16 -3.61 15.13 -6.60
N LEU A 17 -4.49 14.19 -6.25
CA LEU A 17 -4.21 12.75 -6.32
C LEU A 17 -3.88 12.30 -7.74
N ARG A 18 -4.63 12.78 -8.74
CA ARG A 18 -4.33 12.49 -10.16
C ARG A 18 -2.96 13.00 -10.61
N LYS A 19 -2.51 14.14 -10.07
CA LYS A 19 -1.15 14.64 -10.31
C LYS A 19 -0.12 13.74 -9.62
N GLN A 20 -0.41 13.26 -8.41
CA GLN A 20 0.46 12.38 -7.65
C GLN A 20 0.61 11.00 -8.30
N GLU A 21 -0.49 10.43 -8.83
CA GLU A 21 -0.48 9.17 -9.59
C GLU A 21 0.57 9.18 -10.70
N ARG A 22 0.70 10.30 -11.44
CA ARG A 22 1.66 10.45 -12.54
C ARG A 22 3.12 10.45 -12.08
N LYS A 23 3.38 10.82 -10.83
CA LYS A 23 4.74 10.84 -10.25
C LYS A 23 5.16 9.46 -9.74
N ILE A 24 4.20 8.59 -9.40
CA ILE A 24 4.48 7.27 -8.84
C ILE A 24 4.85 6.30 -9.97
N LYS A 25 6.11 5.84 -9.96
CA LYS A 25 6.62 4.84 -10.91
C LYS A 25 6.05 3.44 -10.64
N ASP A 26 6.02 3.04 -9.38
CA ASP A 26 5.50 1.73 -8.97
C ASP A 26 4.00 1.58 -9.32
N ALA A 27 3.68 0.59 -10.14
CA ALA A 27 2.33 0.37 -10.62
C ALA A 27 1.35 -0.01 -9.51
N SER A 28 1.77 -0.82 -8.55
CA SER A 28 0.95 -1.25 -7.42
C SER A 28 0.57 -0.07 -6.54
N LEU A 29 1.55 0.77 -6.19
CA LEU A 29 1.33 1.99 -5.41
C LEU A 29 0.43 2.98 -6.14
N ARG A 30 0.60 3.14 -7.45
CA ARG A 30 -0.25 4.01 -8.27
C ARG A 30 -1.71 3.53 -8.30
N VAL A 31 -1.95 2.22 -8.34
CA VAL A 31 -3.32 1.66 -8.27
C VAL A 31 -3.97 1.96 -6.92
N ARG A 32 -3.23 1.94 -5.80
CA ARG A 32 -3.77 2.32 -4.49
C ARG A 32 -4.29 3.75 -4.47
N VAL A 33 -3.51 4.69 -5.00
CA VAL A 33 -3.90 6.11 -5.10
C VAL A 33 -5.10 6.27 -6.02
N THR A 34 -5.11 5.56 -7.15
CA THR A 34 -6.23 5.54 -8.10
C THR A 34 -7.53 5.08 -7.45
N ALA A 35 -7.47 4.03 -6.62
CA ALA A 35 -8.63 3.52 -5.91
C ALA A 35 -9.23 4.58 -4.97
N VAL A 36 -8.39 5.26 -4.19
CA VAL A 36 -8.83 6.35 -3.29
C VAL A 36 -9.43 7.50 -4.09
N ARG A 37 -8.76 7.95 -5.16
CA ARG A 37 -9.25 9.03 -6.03
C ARG A 37 -10.65 8.72 -6.57
N LEU A 38 -10.87 7.51 -7.09
CA LEU A 38 -12.16 7.10 -7.63
C LEU A 38 -13.26 7.05 -6.55
N VAL A 39 -12.93 6.60 -5.33
CA VAL A 39 -13.89 6.64 -4.21
C VAL A 39 -14.21 8.09 -3.80
N MET A 40 -13.23 9.00 -3.82
CA MET A 40 -13.45 10.44 -3.59
C MET A 40 -14.34 11.06 -4.68
N GLU A 41 -14.19 10.64 -5.93
CA GLU A 41 -15.05 11.03 -7.07
C GLU A 41 -16.47 10.45 -6.97
N GLY A 42 -16.74 9.60 -5.96
CA GLY A 42 -18.07 9.11 -5.63
C GLY A 42 -18.38 7.73 -6.20
N HIS A 43 -17.45 7.07 -6.89
CA HIS A 43 -17.64 5.71 -7.41
C HIS A 43 -17.88 4.70 -6.28
N LEU A 44 -18.69 3.68 -6.56
CA LEU A 44 -18.91 2.60 -5.61
C LEU A 44 -17.69 1.68 -5.57
N GLY A 45 -17.33 1.19 -4.38
CA GLY A 45 -16.18 0.31 -4.21
C GLY A 45 -16.21 -0.95 -5.10
N LYS A 46 -17.41 -1.46 -5.43
CA LYS A 46 -17.58 -2.59 -6.36
C LYS A 46 -17.15 -2.25 -7.80
N ASP A 47 -17.36 -1.01 -8.23
CA ASP A 47 -17.08 -0.55 -9.58
C ASP A 47 -15.61 -0.14 -9.67
N VAL A 48 -15.08 0.50 -8.63
CA VAL A 48 -13.63 0.75 -8.46
C VAL A 48 -12.84 -0.54 -8.55
N ALA A 49 -13.24 -1.58 -7.82
CA ALA A 49 -12.61 -2.90 -7.85
C ALA A 49 -12.54 -3.49 -9.27
N LYS A 50 -13.63 -3.36 -10.05
CA LYS A 50 -13.66 -3.80 -11.46
C LYS A 50 -12.76 -2.94 -12.35
N MET A 51 -12.81 -1.62 -12.21
CA MET A 51 -12.02 -0.69 -13.02
C MET A 51 -10.51 -0.88 -12.85
N ILE A 52 -10.05 -1.24 -11.66
CA ILE A 52 -8.62 -1.43 -11.36
C ILE A 52 -8.19 -2.90 -11.31
N ASN A 53 -9.09 -3.83 -11.65
CA ASN A 53 -8.87 -5.28 -11.61
C ASN A 53 -8.33 -5.80 -10.26
N LEU A 54 -8.97 -5.39 -9.16
CA LEU A 54 -8.64 -5.85 -7.79
C LEU A 54 -9.88 -6.39 -7.07
N CYS A 55 -9.67 -7.13 -5.98
CA CYS A 55 -10.78 -7.55 -5.13
C CYS A 55 -11.32 -6.37 -4.32
N ARG A 56 -12.62 -6.45 -3.97
CA ARG A 56 -13.30 -5.38 -3.20
C ARG A 56 -12.67 -5.13 -1.83
N GLN A 57 -12.11 -6.18 -1.21
CA GLN A 57 -11.44 -6.08 0.08
C GLN A 57 -10.18 -5.21 0.00
N SER A 58 -9.37 -5.33 -1.07
CA SER A 58 -8.20 -4.46 -1.27
C SER A 58 -8.60 -2.98 -1.35
N VAL A 59 -9.67 -2.66 -2.09
CA VAL A 59 -10.19 -1.29 -2.18
C VAL A 59 -10.61 -0.76 -0.81
N ALA A 60 -11.30 -1.59 -0.02
CA ALA A 60 -11.70 -1.22 1.33
C ALA A 60 -10.50 -0.96 2.26
N ILE A 61 -9.46 -1.79 2.17
CA ILE A 61 -8.21 -1.61 2.93
C ILE A 61 -7.51 -0.30 2.54
N TYR A 62 -7.44 0.02 1.24
CA TYR A 62 -6.82 1.26 0.77
C TYR A 62 -7.56 2.50 1.27
N VAL A 63 -8.90 2.48 1.23
CA VAL A 63 -9.72 3.55 1.79
C VAL A 63 -9.51 3.68 3.30
N ALA A 64 -9.45 2.57 4.04
CA ALA A 64 -9.21 2.59 5.48
C ALA A 64 -7.82 3.18 5.82
N ARG A 65 -6.76 2.73 5.13
CA ARG A 65 -5.39 3.25 5.31
C ARG A 65 -5.28 4.73 4.97
N PHE A 66 -5.93 5.17 3.90
CA PHE A 66 -5.96 6.59 3.55
C PHE A 66 -6.72 7.41 4.59
N ASN A 67 -7.86 6.93 5.08
CA ASN A 67 -8.59 7.63 6.14
C ASN A 67 -7.77 7.74 7.44
N GLU A 68 -6.96 6.74 7.75
CA GLU A 68 -6.09 6.70 8.94
C GLU A 68 -4.98 7.76 8.90
N GLY A 69 -4.25 7.89 7.78
CA GLY A 69 -3.06 8.75 7.72
C GLY A 69 -2.67 9.21 6.33
N GLY A 70 -3.64 9.37 5.43
CA GLY A 70 -3.45 9.93 4.10
C GLY A 70 -2.56 9.06 3.20
N LEU A 71 -1.76 9.71 2.36
CA LEU A 71 -0.87 9.01 1.42
C LEU A 71 0.27 8.29 2.12
N ASP A 72 0.76 8.80 3.25
CA ASP A 72 1.87 8.19 3.97
C ASP A 72 1.51 6.77 4.42
N HIS A 73 0.33 6.61 5.03
CA HIS A 73 -0.19 5.29 5.43
C HIS A 73 -0.60 4.41 4.24
N LEU A 74 -1.09 5.01 3.16
CA LEU A 74 -1.52 4.27 1.97
C LEU A 74 -0.33 3.65 1.21
N LEU A 75 0.77 4.40 1.14
CA LEU A 75 1.97 4.06 0.40
C LEU A 75 3.01 3.33 1.26
N ASP A 76 2.87 3.37 2.60
CA ASP A 76 3.69 2.58 3.50
C ASP A 76 3.63 1.09 3.13
N ARG A 77 4.82 0.53 2.95
CA ARG A 77 5.04 -0.89 2.66
C ARG A 77 5.88 -1.46 3.79
N ARG A 78 5.24 -1.72 4.92
CA ARG A 78 5.84 -2.51 6.00
C ARG A 78 5.95 -3.96 5.54
N LEU A 79 7.12 -4.30 4.99
CA LEU A 79 7.49 -5.69 4.82
C LEU A 79 7.73 -6.27 6.21
N PRO A 80 7.10 -7.40 6.56
CA PRO A 80 7.43 -8.06 7.81
C PRO A 80 8.92 -8.40 7.81
N PRO A 81 9.59 -8.33 8.97
CA PRO A 81 10.96 -8.83 9.05
C PRO A 81 10.98 -10.27 8.56
N GLY A 82 12.04 -10.62 7.83
CA GLY A 82 12.26 -12.00 7.39
C GLY A 82 12.37 -12.95 8.59
N ARG A 83 12.38 -14.26 8.32
CA ARG A 83 12.67 -15.24 9.36
C ARG A 83 14.02 -14.90 9.99
N VAL A 84 14.08 -14.85 11.32
CA VAL A 84 15.33 -14.71 12.04
C VAL A 84 16.30 -15.83 11.63
N PRO A 85 17.59 -15.55 11.36
CA PRO A 85 18.57 -16.58 11.07
C PRO A 85 18.60 -17.64 12.17
N PHE A 86 18.78 -18.91 11.78
CA PHE A 86 18.87 -20.00 12.75
C PHE A 86 20.17 -19.96 13.56
N LEU A 87 21.24 -19.49 12.93
CA LEU A 87 22.56 -19.45 13.52
C LEU A 87 22.80 -18.09 14.17
N THR A 88 23.41 -18.12 15.35
CA THR A 88 23.91 -16.91 16.01
C THR A 88 25.02 -16.27 15.19
N GLU A 89 25.31 -15.00 15.44
CA GLU A 89 26.39 -14.26 14.78
C GLU A 89 27.73 -15.00 14.89
N GLU A 90 27.99 -15.59 16.06
CA GLU A 90 29.20 -16.38 16.39
C GLU A 90 29.28 -17.65 15.53
N GLN A 91 28.19 -18.42 15.46
CA GLN A 91 28.12 -19.62 14.62
C GLN A 91 28.28 -19.30 13.13
N GLN A 92 27.76 -18.15 12.68
CA GLN A 92 27.99 -17.69 11.31
C GLN A 92 29.45 -17.34 11.05
N GLN A 93 30.17 -16.78 12.04
CA GLN A 93 31.60 -16.50 11.93
C GLN A 93 32.43 -17.78 11.88
N GLU A 94 32.11 -18.79 12.69
CA GLU A 94 32.76 -20.10 12.65
C GLU A 94 32.62 -20.76 11.27
N ILE A 95 31.40 -20.76 10.70
CA ILE A 95 31.18 -21.29 9.35
C ILE A 95 31.94 -20.47 8.30
N ARG A 96 31.98 -19.14 8.40
CA ARG A 96 32.74 -18.30 7.47
C ARG A 96 34.22 -18.65 7.48
N GLN A 97 34.82 -18.89 8.65
CA GLN A 97 36.22 -19.29 8.75
C GLN A 97 36.48 -20.68 8.14
N LEU A 98 35.57 -21.63 8.36
CA LEU A 98 35.66 -22.98 7.78
C LEU A 98 35.57 -22.99 6.25
N VAL A 99 34.74 -22.14 5.64
CA VAL A 99 34.54 -22.10 4.18
C VAL A 99 35.67 -21.35 3.45
N LEU A 100 36.37 -20.44 4.13
CA LEU A 100 37.47 -19.65 3.58
C LEU A 100 38.85 -20.34 3.68
N THR A 101 38.92 -21.51 4.33
CA THR A 101 40.12 -22.35 4.45
C THR A 101 40.12 -23.41 3.36
#